data_AF-A0A3S0CFP3-F1
#
_entry.id   AF-A0A3S0CFP3-F1
#
_cell.length_a   1.000
_cell.length_b   1.000
_cell.length_c   1.000
_cell.angle_alpha   90.00
_cell.angle_beta   90.00
_cell.angle_gamma   90.00
#
_symmetry.space_group_name_H-M   'P 1'
#
loop_
_entity.id
_entity.type
_entity.pdbx_description
1 polymer ?
#
loop_
_entity_poly.entity_id
_entity_poly.type
_entity_poly.pdbx_seq_one_letter_code
_entity_poly.pdbx_strand_id
1 'polypeptide(L)' 'MTLNPQPSYPAAGGYVLRLHRDARPAAGHLVGRIEHVASGDSTDFASSAQLLEWLTQHATQVLTGQLPSQGTP' A
#
# COMPACT_ATOMS: atom_id res chain seq x y z
N MET A 1 -7.78 -18.34 -24.97
CA MET A 1 -6.91 -18.43 -23.79
C MET A 1 -7.62 -17.70 -22.67
N THR A 2 -8.13 -18.44 -21.68
CA THR A 2 -8.85 -17.85 -20.55
C THR A 2 -7.82 -17.52 -19.48
N LEU A 3 -7.49 -16.23 -19.31
CA LEU A 3 -6.66 -15.79 -18.19
C LEU A 3 -7.44 -16.09 -16.91
N ASN A 4 -6.85 -16.91 -16.04
CA ASN A 4 -7.41 -17.15 -14.72
C ASN A 4 -7.34 -15.82 -13.94
N PRO A 5 -8.47 -15.19 -13.59
CA PRO A 5 -8.47 -13.86 -12.98
C PRO A 5 -7.99 -13.85 -11.53
N GLN A 6 -7.74 -15.03 -10.96
CA GLN A 6 -7.27 -15.18 -9.59
C GLN A 6 -5.74 -15.11 -9.56
N PRO A 7 -5.12 -13.98 -9.15
CA PRO A 7 -3.68 -13.92 -8.98
C PRO A 7 -3.26 -15.00 -7.97
N SER A 8 -2.29 -15.84 -8.36
CA SER A 8 -1.77 -16.94 -7.53
C SER A 8 -1.06 -16.48 -6.25
N TYR A 9 -0.94 -15.16 -6.07
CA TYR A 9 -0.45 -14.50 -4.88
C TYR A 9 -1.50 -13.48 -4.44
N PRO A 10 -1.90 -13.42 -3.16
CA PRO A 10 -2.81 -12.38 -2.70
C PRO A 10 -2.11 -11.02 -2.83
N ALA A 11 -2.36 -10.33 -3.95
CA ALA A 11 -1.88 -8.97 -4.18
C ALA A 11 -2.44 -7.96 -3.15
N ALA A 12 -3.42 -8.39 -2.35
CA ALA A 12 -4.00 -7.66 -1.22
C ALA A 12 -2.98 -7.28 -0.11
N GLY A 13 -1.79 -7.89 -0.09
CA GLY A 13 -0.69 -7.51 0.80
C GLY A 13 0.47 -6.81 0.10
N GLY A 14 0.34 -6.48 -1.19
CA GLY A 14 1.40 -5.89 -2.00
C GLY A 14 1.43 -4.37 -1.87
N TYR A 15 2.62 -3.80 -1.60
CA TYR A 15 2.81 -2.35 -1.51
C TYR A 15 4.06 -1.92 -2.28
N VAL A 16 3.99 -0.74 -2.90
CA VAL A 16 5.13 -0.06 -3.51
C VAL A 16 5.57 1.07 -2.60
N LEU A 17 6.85 1.09 -2.25
CA LEU A 17 7.45 2.16 -1.45
C LEU A 17 8.36 3.02 -2.34
N ARG A 18 8.10 4.32 -2.41
CA ARG A 18 8.89 5.30 -3.15
C ARG A 18 9.55 6.22 -2.15
N LEU A 19 10.83 6.04 -1.90
CA LEU A 19 11.59 6.88 -0.97
C LEU A 19 12.02 8.19 -1.63
N HIS A 20 11.90 9.30 -0.90
CA HIS A 20 12.50 10.56 -1.32
C HIS A 20 14.02 10.47 -1.25
N ARG A 21 14.73 11.27 -2.05
CA ARG A 21 16.20 11.33 -2.05
C ARG A 21 16.80 11.68 -0.69
N ASP A 22 16.02 12.34 0.16
CA ASP A 22 16.42 12.77 1.49
C ASP A 22 16.16 11.72 2.58
N ALA A 23 15.52 10.60 2.23
CA ALA A 23 15.34 9.50 3.15
C ALA A 23 16.71 8.99 3.63
N ARG A 24 16.86 8.85 4.95
CA ARG A 24 18.03 8.27 5.60
C ARG A 24 17.58 7.05 6.41
N PRO A 25 17.42 5.87 5.78
CA PRO A 25 16.94 4.66 6.46
C PRO A 25 17.81 4.27 7.66
N ALA A 26 19.13 4.41 7.53
CA ALA A 26 20.08 4.12 8.62
C ALA A 26 19.90 5.04 9.84
N ALA A 27 19.30 6.22 9.67
CA ALA A 27 19.01 7.17 10.73
C ALA A 27 17.52 7.15 11.15
N GLY A 28 16.73 6.19 10.65
CA GLY A 28 15.29 6.09 10.92
C GLY A 28 14.44 7.16 10.22
N HIS A 29 15.03 7.97 9.35
CA HIS A 29 14.31 9.01 8.62
C HIS A 29 13.78 8.45 7.30
N LEU A 30 12.50 8.08 7.28
CA LEU A 30 11.80 7.60 6.10
C LEU A 30 10.79 8.65 5.67
N VAL A 31 10.99 9.19 4.48
CA VAL A 31 10.08 10.14 3.82
C VAL A 31 9.88 9.67 2.37
N GLY A 32 8.65 9.74 1.88
CA GLY A 32 8.31 9.21 0.57
C GLY A 32 6.82 9.02 0.37
N ARG A 33 6.46 8.10 -0.53
CA ARG A 33 5.09 7.71 -0.84
C ARG A 33 4.95 6.19 -0.76
N ILE A 34 3.82 5.73 -0.22
CA ILE A 34 3.40 4.33 -0.27
C ILE A 34 2.17 4.21 -1.17
N GLU A 35 2.06 3.10 -1.90
CA GLU A 35 0.91 2.75 -2.74
C GLU A 35 0.56 1.27 -2.55
N HIS A 36 -0.73 0.95 -2.39
CA HIS A 36 -1.21 -0.41 -2.36
C HIS A 36 -1.47 -0.92 -3.78
N VAL A 37 -0.89 -2.07 -4.11
CA VAL A 37 -0.86 -2.60 -5.49
C VAL A 37 -2.25 -3.00 -6.00
N ALA A 38 -3.13 -3.51 -5.13
CA ALA A 38 -4.42 -4.02 -5.58
C ALA A 38 -5.53 -2.94 -5.64
N SER A 39 -5.49 -1.92 -4.77
CA SER A 39 -6.50 -0.84 -4.77
C SER A 39 -6.04 0.45 -5.44
N GLY A 40 -4.72 0.67 -5.57
CA GLY A 40 -4.15 1.92 -6.04
C GLY A 40 -4.17 3.05 -4.99
N ASP A 41 -4.63 2.78 -3.76
CA ASP A 41 -4.60 3.76 -2.67
C ASP A 41 -3.16 4.14 -2.36
N SER A 42 -2.89 5.44 -2.30
CA SER A 42 -1.55 5.95 -2.01
C SER A 42 -1.57 7.11 -1.03
N THR A 43 -0.49 7.26 -0.28
CA THR A 43 -0.27 8.41 0.61
C THR A 43 1.19 8.77 0.70
N ASP A 44 1.45 10.06 0.90
CA ASP A 44 2.79 10.56 1.23
C ASP A 44 3.02 10.45 2.75
N PHE A 45 4.22 10.06 3.15
CA PHE A 45 4.64 9.96 4.56
C PHE A 45 5.93 10.73 4.78
N ALA A 46 6.04 11.42 5.93
CA ALA A 46 7.25 12.14 6.31
C ALA A 46 8.09 11.42 7.39
N SER A 47 7.54 10.34 7.96
CA SER A 47 8.14 9.58 9.06
C SER A 47 7.76 8.11 8.98
N SER A 48 8.59 7.25 9.59
CA SER A 48 8.31 5.82 9.76
C SER A 48 7.02 5.56 10.56
N ALA A 49 6.70 6.40 11.56
CA ALA A 49 5.46 6.31 12.32
C ALA A 49 4.22 6.46 11.43
N GLN A 50 4.18 7.51 10.58
CA GLN A 50 3.06 7.74 9.66
C GLN A 50 2.90 6.57 8.66
N LEU A 51 4.01 6.03 8.18
CA LEU A 51 4.00 4.86 7.30
C LEU A 51 3.37 3.64 8.00
N LEU A 52 3.76 3.37 9.25
CA LEU A 52 3.23 2.25 10.04
C LEU A 52 1.74 2.43 10.38
N GLU A 53 1.33 3.65 10.73
CA GLU A 53 -0.07 3.99 10.98
C GLU A 53 -0.92 3.71 9.74
N TRP A 54 -0.48 4.18 8.57
CA TRP A 54 -1.19 3.94 7.31
C TRP A 54 -1.27 2.46 6.96
N LEU A 55 -0.15 1.72 7.06
CA LEU A 55 -0.12 0.28 6.82
C LEU A 55 -1.07 -0.49 7.75
N THR A 56 -1.14 -0.11 9.02
CA THR A 56 -2.01 -0.77 10.02
C THR A 56 -3.48 -0.50 9.72
N GLN A 57 -3.82 0.75 9.40
CA GLN A 57 -5.18 1.12 9.00
C GLN A 57 -5.59 0.40 7.72
N HIS A 58 -4.74 0.42 6.69
CA HIS A 58 -5.01 -0.19 5.41
C HIS A 58 -5.13 -1.72 5.51
N ALA A 59 -4.21 -2.38 6.23
CA ALA A 59 -4.29 -3.82 6.47
C ALA A 59 -5.59 -4.20 7.21
N THR A 60 -6.04 -3.38 8.15
CA THR A 60 -7.34 -3.58 8.82
C THR A 60 -8.50 -3.50 7.82
N GLN A 61 -8.51 -2.50 6.92
CA GLN A 61 -9.55 -2.37 5.89
C GLN A 61 -9.57 -3.55 4.90
N VAL A 62 -8.39 -4.04 4.51
CA VAL A 62 -8.25 -5.21 3.64
C VAL A 62 -8.77 -6.47 4.33
N LEU A 63 -8.43 -6.67 5.61
CA LEU A 63 -8.88 -7.81 6.40
C LEU A 63 -10.39 -7.79 6.68
N THR A 64 -10.98 -6.60 6.87
CA THR A 64 -12.43 -6.45 7.08
C THR A 64 -13.23 -6.54 5.78
N GLY A 65 -12.58 -6.69 4.62
CA GLY A 65 -13.25 -6.83 3.33
C GLY A 65 -13.92 -5.56 2.84
N GLN A 66 -13.61 -4.39 3.41
CA GLN A 66 -14.02 -3.09 2.91
C GLN A 66 -13.13 -2.69 1.72
N LEU A 67 -13.23 -3.46 0.64
CA LEU A 67 -12.78 -2.98 -0.67
C LEU A 67 -13.69 -1.81 -1.05
N PRO A 68 -13.16 -0.60 -1.33
CA PRO A 68 -13.99 0.42 -1.96
C PRO A 68 -14.51 -0.18 -3.25
N SER A 69 -15.84 -0.27 -3.35
CA SER A 69 -16.55 -0.76 -4.51
C SER A 69 -15.94 -0.16 -5.76
N GLN A 70 -15.17 -0.96 -6.51
CA GLN A 70 -14.74 -0.64 -7.86
C GLN A 70 -16.02 -0.68 -8.71
N GLY A 71 -16.78 0.42 -8.63
CA GLY A 71 -17.86 0.71 -9.56
C GLY A 71 -17.22 1.00 -10.90
N THR A 72 -17.46 0.14 -11.87
CA THR A 72 -17.15 0.37 -13.29
C THR A 72 -18.08 -0.51 -14.12
N PRO A 73 -18.41 -0.13 -15.36
CA PRO A 73 -18.76 1.18 -15.92
C PRO A 73 -20.27 1.42 -16.04
#